data_AF-A0A8H7ZGS6-F1
#
_entry.id   AF-A0A8H7ZGS6-F1
#
_cell.length_a   1.000
_cell.length_b   1.000
_cell.length_c   1.000
_cell.angle_alpha   90.00
_cell.angle_beta   90.00
_cell.angle_gamma   90.00
#
_symmetry.space_group_name_H-M   'P 1'
#
loop_
_entity.id
_entity.type
_entity.pdbx_description
1 polymer ?
#
loop_
_entity_poly.entity_id
_entity_poly.type
_entity_poly.pdbx_seq_one_letter_code
_entity_poly.pdbx_strand_id
1 'polypeptide(L)'
;MLRFIRFASTSAKVRPELRSILPSKRTVNRILFDNDSPITYSKMMPTLQTIYNNLSQPSKIELPSSVKSSDLMVFRKVLTSIRAVTQSVNKNLLDLENELVEQAAERGDLDAITMLAYEKVREYMRGETVVDKAAKEDLAHARKLIAELTEMKHPLVFKMAGDLAFEKKVYATAVEYWEQFLELENDTIEAGHVNYSLGYYYFSSPPPIQDLDKARQYFQKCIQLTDLDLHSTKAHYYLGQLYLDKNPKVAKYFMEISASKSLLESFASLGFLEMNKFNNYDLAIEWFKLGVESNKDLLCLIGQFDCYLKMKEWSLAMKVLSNLKELRQKVNDVKRNKKPVPDSMKESFHVNDSLLTSFFQGRKEEFELLQQHV
;
A
#
# COMPACT_ATOMS: atom_id res chain seq x y z
N MET A 1 -2.20 -24.16 22.90
CA MET A 1 -2.94 -24.08 21.62
C MET A 1 -2.91 -22.62 21.23
N LEU A 2 -2.15 -22.25 20.19
CA LEU A 2 -1.84 -20.85 19.84
C LEU A 2 -2.94 -20.15 19.03
N ARG A 3 -4.03 -20.86 18.70
CA ARG A 3 -5.12 -20.29 17.90
C ARG A 3 -6.01 -19.38 18.72
N PHE A 4 -6.12 -18.14 18.26
CA PHE A 4 -7.15 -17.21 18.71
C PHE A 4 -8.54 -17.66 18.23
N ILE A 5 -9.57 -17.41 19.04
CA ILE A 5 -10.93 -17.90 18.77
C ILE A 5 -11.51 -17.17 17.53
N ARG A 6 -11.82 -17.91 16.47
CA ARG A 6 -12.50 -17.39 15.26
C ARG A 6 -13.97 -17.78 15.26
N PHE A 7 -14.86 -16.83 14.96
CA PHE A 7 -16.25 -17.14 14.63
C PHE A 7 -16.31 -17.76 13.23
N ALA A 8 -16.73 -19.03 13.15
CA ALA A 8 -16.90 -19.72 11.87
C ALA A 8 -18.03 -19.05 11.06
N SER A 9 -17.70 -18.59 9.84
CA SER A 9 -18.71 -18.13 8.89
C SER A 9 -19.54 -19.31 8.40
N THR A 10 -20.84 -19.31 8.67
CA THR A 10 -21.79 -20.40 8.37
C THR A 10 -22.33 -20.40 6.93
N SER A 11 -21.77 -19.63 5.99
CA SER A 11 -22.20 -19.65 4.59
C SER A 11 -21.23 -20.44 3.72
N ALA A 12 -21.50 -21.74 3.56
CA ALA A 12 -20.80 -22.59 2.61
C ALA A 12 -21.24 -22.27 1.16
N LYS A 13 -20.82 -21.12 0.62
CA LYS A 13 -20.70 -21.01 -0.84
C LYS A 13 -19.66 -22.02 -1.28
N VAL A 14 -19.94 -22.77 -2.35
CA VAL A 14 -18.99 -23.73 -2.94
C VAL A 14 -17.72 -22.96 -3.30
N ARG A 15 -16.63 -23.25 -2.58
CA ARG A 15 -15.32 -22.62 -2.78
C ARG A 15 -14.77 -23.10 -4.13
N PRO A 16 -14.30 -22.20 -5.01
CA PRO A 16 -13.73 -22.61 -6.30
C PRO A 16 -12.46 -23.46 -6.08
N GLU A 17 -12.03 -24.21 -7.09
CA GLU A 17 -10.78 -24.95 -6.99
C GLU A 17 -9.57 -24.00 -6.84
N LEU A 18 -8.60 -24.34 -5.98
CA LEU A 18 -7.42 -23.50 -5.76
C LEU A 18 -6.69 -23.19 -7.09
N ARG A 19 -6.61 -24.18 -7.99
CA ARG A 19 -5.97 -24.02 -9.30
C ARG A 19 -6.68 -23.03 -10.22
N SER A 20 -7.98 -22.82 -10.06
CA SER A 20 -8.74 -21.86 -10.89
C SER A 20 -8.57 -20.42 -10.43
N ILE A 21 -8.06 -20.20 -9.21
CA ILE A 21 -7.84 -18.86 -8.64
C ILE A 21 -6.37 -18.47 -8.57
N LEU A 22 -5.45 -19.40 -8.84
CA LEU A 22 -4.02 -19.14 -8.97
C LEU A 22 -3.65 -18.90 -10.45
N PRO A 23 -2.59 -18.12 -10.71
CA PRO A 23 -2.09 -17.95 -12.07
C PRO A 23 -1.43 -19.24 -12.58
N SER A 24 -1.05 -19.23 -13.86
CA SER A 24 -0.41 -20.38 -14.49
C SER A 24 0.82 -20.88 -13.72
N LYS A 25 1.11 -22.19 -13.78
CA LYS A 25 2.32 -22.78 -13.18
C LYS A 25 3.61 -22.04 -13.57
N ARG A 26 3.69 -21.55 -14.81
CA ARG A 26 4.84 -20.76 -15.29
C ARG A 26 4.98 -19.46 -14.51
N THR A 27 3.87 -18.76 -14.28
CA THR A 27 3.84 -17.52 -13.49
C THR A 27 4.22 -17.79 -12.03
N VAL A 28 3.69 -18.85 -11.42
CA VAL A 28 4.02 -19.20 -10.03
C VAL A 28 5.49 -19.58 -9.89
N ASN A 29 6.06 -20.34 -10.83
CA ASN A 29 7.49 -20.66 -10.84
C ASN A 29 8.37 -19.41 -10.98
N ARG A 30 7.97 -18.44 -11.81
CA ARG A 30 8.68 -17.16 -11.91
C ARG A 30 8.65 -16.42 -10.58
N ILE A 31 7.49 -16.34 -9.93
CA ILE A 31 7.37 -15.67 -8.62
C ILE A 31 8.19 -16.39 -7.54
N LEU A 32 8.22 -17.73 -7.56
CA LEU A 32 9.08 -18.51 -6.65
C LEU A 32 10.56 -18.17 -6.86
N PHE A 33 11.00 -18.04 -8.11
CA PHE A 33 12.36 -17.63 -8.46
C PHE A 33 12.63 -16.19 -8.01
N ASP A 34 11.74 -15.24 -8.31
CA ASP A 34 11.86 -13.83 -7.93
C ASP A 34 11.85 -13.62 -6.40
N ASN A 35 11.41 -14.61 -5.61
CA ASN A 35 11.44 -14.59 -4.15
C ASN A 35 12.61 -15.39 -3.54
N ASP A 36 13.56 -15.83 -4.37
CA ASP A 36 14.67 -16.73 -3.99
C ASP A 36 14.19 -17.95 -3.19
N SER A 37 13.01 -18.46 -3.53
CA SER A 37 12.37 -19.52 -2.76
C SER A 37 13.13 -20.84 -2.96
N PRO A 38 13.55 -21.52 -1.88
CA PRO A 38 14.14 -22.86 -1.99
C PRO A 38 13.09 -23.93 -2.30
N ILE A 39 11.81 -23.55 -2.42
CA ILE A 39 10.69 -24.48 -2.55
C ILE A 39 10.16 -24.52 -3.98
N THR A 40 9.95 -25.73 -4.48
CA THR A 40 9.39 -25.96 -5.81
C THR A 40 7.85 -25.93 -5.79
N TYR A 41 7.25 -25.60 -6.93
CA TYR A 41 5.80 -25.67 -7.13
C TYR A 41 5.21 -27.04 -6.76
N SER A 42 5.93 -28.13 -7.03
CA SER A 42 5.49 -29.49 -6.69
C SER A 42 5.46 -29.77 -5.19
N LYS A 43 6.33 -29.12 -4.41
CA LYS A 43 6.31 -29.21 -2.94
C LYS A 43 5.25 -28.27 -2.35
N MET A 44 5.09 -27.07 -2.91
CA MET A 44 4.14 -26.06 -2.42
C MET A 44 2.68 -26.45 -2.64
N MET A 45 2.32 -26.87 -3.86
CA MET A 45 0.91 -27.02 -4.24
C MET A 45 0.13 -28.05 -3.42
N PRO A 46 0.67 -29.24 -3.07
CA PRO A 46 -0.04 -30.18 -2.22
C PRO A 46 -0.36 -29.59 -0.85
N THR A 47 0.59 -28.90 -0.22
CA THR A 47 0.38 -28.26 1.08
C THR A 47 -0.69 -27.18 0.99
N LEU A 48 -0.60 -26.28 -0.01
CA LEU A 48 -1.60 -25.24 -0.21
C LEU A 48 -2.99 -25.84 -0.43
N GLN A 49 -3.10 -26.92 -1.22
CA GLN A 49 -4.37 -27.59 -1.48
C GLN A 49 -4.97 -28.21 -0.21
N THR A 50 -4.15 -28.86 0.62
CA THR A 50 -4.59 -29.44 1.90
C THR A 50 -5.17 -28.37 2.82
N ILE A 51 -4.47 -27.24 2.99
CA ILE A 51 -4.93 -26.12 3.82
C ILE A 51 -6.20 -25.52 3.23
N TYR A 52 -6.19 -25.23 1.93
CA TYR A 52 -7.30 -24.60 1.21
C TYR A 52 -8.61 -25.40 1.27
N ASN A 53 -8.53 -26.72 1.16
CA ASN A 53 -9.69 -27.60 1.25
C ASN A 53 -10.30 -27.61 2.66
N ASN A 54 -9.50 -27.35 3.69
CA ASN A 54 -9.88 -27.45 5.09
C ASN A 54 -10.04 -26.08 5.78
N LEU A 55 -10.04 -24.94 5.06
CA LEU A 55 -10.22 -23.61 5.67
C LEU A 55 -11.51 -23.46 6.50
N SER A 56 -12.55 -24.24 6.20
CA SER A 56 -13.81 -24.21 6.97
C SER A 56 -13.71 -24.98 8.29
N GLN A 57 -12.74 -25.89 8.42
CA GLN A 57 -12.47 -26.67 9.62
C GLN A 57 -10.95 -26.74 9.84
N PRO A 58 -10.31 -25.63 10.24
CA PRO A 58 -8.85 -25.56 10.37
C PRO A 58 -8.26 -26.62 11.32
N SER A 59 -9.04 -27.16 12.26
CA SER A 59 -8.60 -28.21 13.17
C SER A 59 -8.33 -29.56 12.48
N LYS A 60 -8.82 -29.75 11.25
CA LYS A 60 -8.58 -30.95 10.42
C LYS A 60 -7.38 -30.82 9.49
N ILE A 61 -6.65 -29.70 9.55
CA ILE A 61 -5.45 -29.51 8.74
C ILE A 61 -4.33 -30.37 9.32
N GLU A 62 -3.99 -31.44 8.62
CA GLU A 62 -2.86 -32.30 8.94
C GLU A 62 -1.76 -32.11 7.89
N LEU A 63 -0.65 -31.49 8.30
CA LEU A 63 0.49 -31.26 7.43
C LEU A 63 1.64 -32.21 7.79
N PRO A 64 2.30 -32.83 6.79
CA PRO A 64 3.45 -33.69 7.02
C PRO A 64 4.55 -33.02 7.86
N SER A 65 5.31 -33.82 8.62
CA SER A 65 6.47 -33.33 9.38
C SER A 65 7.56 -32.75 8.50
N SER A 66 7.60 -33.12 7.21
CA SER A 66 8.53 -32.56 6.22
C SER A 66 8.24 -31.12 5.84
N VAL A 67 7.05 -30.59 6.15
CA VAL A 67 6.68 -29.19 5.90
C VAL A 67 7.09 -28.36 7.12
N LYS A 68 8.11 -27.52 6.94
CA LYS A 68 8.61 -26.63 7.99
C LYS A 68 7.68 -25.43 8.18
N SER A 69 7.72 -24.81 9.35
CA SER A 69 6.97 -23.57 9.60
C SER A 69 7.38 -22.44 8.65
N SER A 70 8.69 -22.33 8.38
CA SER A 70 9.27 -21.41 7.41
C SER A 70 8.78 -21.65 5.98
N ASP A 71 8.49 -22.91 5.60
CA ASP A 71 7.93 -23.21 4.28
C ASP A 71 6.55 -22.54 4.11
N LEU A 72 5.74 -22.50 5.17
CA LEU A 72 4.40 -21.89 5.16
C LEU A 72 4.48 -20.36 5.02
N MET A 73 5.47 -19.74 5.65
CA MET A 73 5.73 -18.30 5.51
C MET A 73 6.20 -17.94 4.09
N VAL A 74 7.04 -18.78 3.48
CA VAL A 74 7.41 -18.64 2.06
C VAL A 74 6.17 -18.77 1.16
N PHE A 75 5.27 -19.73 1.43
CA PHE A 75 4.03 -19.87 0.66
C PHE A 75 3.14 -18.65 0.76
N ARG A 76 3.00 -18.09 1.96
CA ARG A 76 2.28 -16.83 2.16
C ARG A 76 2.89 -15.71 1.32
N LYS A 77 4.22 -15.52 1.40
CA LYS A 77 4.94 -14.49 0.64
C LYS A 77 4.65 -14.60 -0.87
N VAL A 78 4.71 -15.82 -1.41
CA VAL A 78 4.40 -16.11 -2.82
C VAL A 78 2.95 -15.75 -3.17
N LEU A 79 1.97 -16.08 -2.33
CA LEU A 79 0.57 -15.71 -2.55
C LEU A 79 0.36 -14.19 -2.51
N THR A 80 1.03 -13.49 -1.59
CA THR A 80 1.04 -12.03 -1.53
C THR A 80 1.63 -11.43 -2.81
N SER A 81 2.78 -11.94 -3.29
CA SER A 81 3.37 -11.51 -4.56
C SER A 81 2.46 -11.79 -5.75
N ILE A 82 1.77 -12.94 -5.78
CA ILE A 82 0.78 -13.25 -6.82
C ILE A 82 -0.29 -12.17 -6.86
N ARG A 83 -0.89 -11.81 -5.71
CA ARG A 83 -1.92 -10.77 -5.65
C ARG A 83 -1.41 -9.40 -6.07
N ALA A 84 -0.18 -9.05 -5.70
CA ALA A 84 0.45 -7.81 -6.12
C ALA A 84 0.61 -7.76 -7.65
N VAL A 85 1.08 -8.85 -8.25
CA VAL A 85 1.32 -8.95 -9.71
C VAL A 85 0.01 -9.03 -10.50
N THR A 86 -0.98 -9.77 -10.02
CA THR A 86 -2.26 -9.95 -10.73
C THR A 86 -3.26 -8.84 -10.47
N GLN A 87 -2.99 -7.96 -9.50
CA GLN A 87 -3.90 -6.91 -9.02
C GLN A 87 -5.31 -7.45 -8.66
N SER A 88 -5.41 -8.74 -8.35
CA SER A 88 -6.68 -9.42 -8.11
C SER A 88 -6.95 -9.57 -6.62
N VAL A 89 -8.13 -9.11 -6.16
CA VAL A 89 -8.59 -9.34 -4.80
C VAL A 89 -9.46 -10.59 -4.76
N ASN A 90 -8.89 -11.72 -4.33
CA ASN A 90 -9.65 -12.95 -4.10
C ASN A 90 -9.72 -13.24 -2.61
N LYS A 91 -10.93 -13.21 -2.04
CA LYS A 91 -11.17 -13.49 -0.62
C LYS A 91 -10.61 -14.85 -0.18
N ASN A 92 -10.75 -15.89 -1.01
CA ASN A 92 -10.28 -17.23 -0.65
C ASN A 92 -8.75 -17.33 -0.61
N LEU A 93 -8.03 -16.52 -1.42
CA LEU A 93 -6.58 -16.44 -1.33
C LEU A 93 -6.15 -15.71 -0.05
N LEU A 94 -6.87 -14.66 0.33
CA LEU A 94 -6.63 -13.96 1.60
C LEU A 94 -6.88 -14.88 2.81
N ASP A 95 -7.98 -15.64 2.79
CA ASP A 95 -8.28 -16.63 3.83
C ASP A 95 -7.18 -17.70 3.92
N LEU A 96 -6.65 -18.14 2.78
CA LEU A 96 -5.52 -19.08 2.70
C LEU A 96 -4.21 -18.48 3.25
N GLU A 97 -3.88 -17.24 2.89
CA GLU A 97 -2.72 -16.51 3.43
C GLU A 97 -2.80 -16.38 4.94
N ASN A 98 -3.97 -16.05 5.48
CA ASN A 98 -4.17 -15.93 6.92
C ASN A 98 -4.04 -17.28 7.63
N GLU A 99 -4.56 -18.36 7.03
CA GLU A 99 -4.43 -19.69 7.60
C GLU A 99 -2.97 -20.18 7.57
N LEU A 100 -2.19 -19.84 6.55
CA LEU A 100 -0.75 -20.16 6.51
C LEU A 100 0.01 -19.58 7.70
N VAL A 101 -0.33 -18.36 8.13
CA VAL A 101 0.27 -17.74 9.33
C VAL A 101 -0.09 -18.52 10.59
N GLU A 102 -1.37 -18.88 10.76
CA GLU A 102 -1.81 -19.68 11.92
C GLU A 102 -1.08 -21.01 12.01
N GLN A 103 -1.02 -21.74 10.88
CA GLN A 103 -0.32 -23.03 10.80
C GLN A 103 1.19 -22.89 11.05
N ALA A 104 1.81 -21.79 10.61
CA ALA A 104 3.20 -21.50 10.89
C ALA A 104 3.43 -21.21 12.38
N ALA A 105 2.59 -20.39 12.99
CA ALA A 105 2.67 -20.05 14.40
C ALA A 105 2.47 -21.28 15.31
N GLU A 106 1.51 -22.15 15.00
CA GLU A 106 1.32 -23.42 15.72
C GLU A 106 2.54 -24.34 15.68
N ARG A 107 3.35 -24.20 14.63
CA ARG A 107 4.61 -24.93 14.44
C ARG A 107 5.83 -24.21 15.04
N GLY A 108 5.63 -23.10 15.75
CA GLY A 108 6.68 -22.37 16.47
C GLY A 108 7.41 -21.33 15.63
N ASP A 109 6.84 -20.89 14.51
CA ASP A 109 7.43 -19.82 13.70
C ASP A 109 7.35 -18.47 14.41
N LEU A 110 8.50 -17.86 14.72
CA LEU A 110 8.54 -16.62 15.47
C LEU A 110 7.97 -15.43 14.67
N ASP A 111 8.18 -15.39 13.34
CA ASP A 111 7.61 -14.33 12.50
C ASP A 111 6.08 -14.42 12.52
N ALA A 112 5.55 -15.63 12.33
CA ALA A 112 4.10 -15.84 12.35
C ALA A 112 3.48 -15.52 13.72
N ILE A 113 4.12 -15.94 14.82
CA ILE A 113 3.68 -15.61 16.18
C ILE A 113 3.67 -14.10 16.38
N THR A 114 4.73 -13.40 15.94
CA THR A 114 4.82 -11.94 16.01
C THR A 114 3.67 -11.29 15.24
N MET A 115 3.43 -11.72 14.01
CA MET A 115 2.35 -11.19 13.16
C MET A 115 0.98 -11.34 13.82
N LEU A 116 0.65 -12.52 14.33
CA LEU A 116 -0.64 -12.78 14.98
C LEU A 116 -0.81 -12.00 16.27
N ALA A 117 0.25 -11.90 17.09
CA ALA A 117 0.21 -11.17 18.34
C ALA A 117 -0.05 -9.66 18.11
N TYR A 118 0.60 -9.06 17.11
CA TYR A 118 0.37 -7.66 16.75
C TYR A 118 -0.99 -7.43 16.08
N GLU A 119 -1.48 -8.37 15.27
CA GLU A 119 -2.83 -8.25 14.71
C GLU A 119 -3.88 -8.26 15.81
N LYS A 120 -3.74 -9.13 16.82
CA LYS A 120 -4.64 -9.15 17.99
C LYS A 120 -4.64 -7.82 18.74
N VAL A 121 -3.48 -7.20 18.88
CA VAL A 121 -3.34 -5.88 19.50
C VAL A 121 -4.03 -4.80 18.65
N ARG A 122 -3.92 -4.85 17.32
CA ARG A 122 -4.57 -3.90 16.40
C ARG A 122 -6.10 -4.06 16.39
N GLU A 123 -6.63 -5.28 16.33
CA GLU A 123 -8.07 -5.57 16.40
C GLU A 123 -8.70 -4.91 17.63
N TYR A 124 -8.05 -5.06 18.79
CA TYR A 124 -8.50 -4.44 20.05
C TYR A 124 -8.49 -2.91 19.96
N MET A 125 -7.49 -2.30 19.31
CA MET A 125 -7.41 -0.85 19.15
C MET A 125 -8.44 -0.28 18.19
N ARG A 126 -8.77 -1.01 17.13
CA ARG A 126 -9.81 -0.61 16.16
C ARG A 126 -11.22 -0.80 16.72
N GLY A 127 -11.37 -1.51 17.83
CA GLY A 127 -12.67 -1.83 18.42
C GLY A 127 -13.45 -2.88 17.61
N GLU A 128 -12.74 -3.72 16.85
CA GLU A 128 -13.32 -4.73 15.96
C GLU A 128 -13.87 -5.95 16.74
N THR A 129 -13.46 -6.11 17.99
CA THR A 129 -13.87 -7.22 18.87
C THR A 129 -14.78 -6.76 20.00
N VAL A 130 -15.85 -7.51 20.25
CA VAL A 130 -16.62 -7.38 21.50
C VAL A 130 -15.69 -7.69 22.67
N VAL A 131 -15.55 -6.75 23.59
CA VAL A 131 -14.63 -6.87 24.73
C VAL A 131 -15.28 -7.76 25.80
N ASP A 132 -15.25 -9.07 25.57
CA ASP A 132 -15.63 -10.08 26.55
C ASP A 132 -14.40 -10.60 27.32
N LYS A 133 -14.62 -11.57 28.21
CA LYS A 133 -13.54 -12.15 29.03
C LYS A 133 -12.49 -12.86 28.17
N ALA A 134 -12.91 -13.59 27.13
CA ALA A 134 -12.01 -14.32 26.24
C ALA A 134 -11.13 -13.36 25.42
N ALA A 135 -11.71 -12.29 24.86
CA ALA A 135 -10.96 -11.27 24.13
C ALA A 135 -9.90 -10.58 24.99
N LYS A 136 -10.16 -10.37 26.29
CA LYS A 136 -9.17 -9.84 27.24
C LYS A 136 -8.04 -10.82 27.53
N GLU A 137 -8.36 -12.11 27.66
CA GLU A 137 -7.37 -13.17 27.86
C GLU A 137 -6.47 -13.33 26.63
N ASP A 138 -7.06 -13.32 25.43
CA ASP A 138 -6.34 -13.36 24.15
C ASP A 138 -5.38 -12.16 24.02
N LEU A 139 -5.83 -10.95 24.35
CA LEU A 139 -5.00 -9.76 24.34
C LEU A 139 -3.85 -9.85 25.36
N ALA A 140 -4.12 -10.36 26.56
CA ALA A 140 -3.09 -10.55 27.57
C ALA A 140 -2.05 -11.57 27.11
N HIS A 141 -2.47 -12.66 26.46
CA HIS A 141 -1.58 -13.65 25.88
C HIS A 141 -0.73 -13.06 24.74
N ALA A 142 -1.33 -12.31 23.81
CA ALA A 142 -0.61 -11.64 22.73
C ALA A 142 0.47 -10.67 23.28
N ARG A 143 0.15 -9.89 24.31
CA ARG A 143 1.11 -8.99 24.96
C ARG A 143 2.26 -9.75 25.63
N LYS A 144 1.97 -10.89 26.26
CA LYS A 144 2.99 -11.75 26.84
C LYS A 144 3.94 -12.28 25.76
N LEU A 145 3.41 -12.78 24.65
CA LEU A 145 4.22 -13.25 23.52
C LEU A 145 5.10 -12.13 22.95
N ILE A 146 4.55 -10.92 22.79
CA ILE A 146 5.34 -9.75 22.34
C ILE A 146 6.49 -9.46 23.32
N ALA A 147 6.25 -9.52 24.64
CA ALA A 147 7.29 -9.30 25.63
C ALA A 147 8.41 -10.36 25.53
N GLU A 148 8.04 -11.64 25.43
CA GLU A 148 8.99 -12.75 25.24
C GLU A 148 9.81 -12.58 23.95
N LEU A 149 9.16 -12.22 22.83
CA LEU A 149 9.83 -11.94 21.55
C LEU A 149 10.79 -10.73 21.62
N THR A 150 10.42 -9.71 22.39
CA THR A 150 11.25 -8.53 22.63
C THR A 150 12.50 -8.89 23.46
N GLU A 151 12.34 -9.68 24.52
CA GLU A 151 13.46 -10.19 25.33
C GLU A 151 14.41 -11.07 24.52
N MET A 152 13.87 -11.89 23.61
CA MET A 152 14.66 -12.69 22.66
C MET A 152 15.30 -11.87 21.54
N LYS A 153 15.02 -10.56 21.45
CA LYS A 153 15.44 -9.67 20.37
C LYS A 153 15.08 -10.22 18.98
N HIS A 154 13.89 -10.78 18.84
CA HIS A 154 13.43 -11.27 17.54
C HIS A 154 13.17 -10.08 16.60
N PRO A 155 13.81 -9.98 15.42
CA PRO A 155 13.81 -8.76 14.60
C PRO A 155 12.40 -8.23 14.29
N LEU A 156 11.50 -9.09 13.80
CA LEU A 156 10.16 -8.66 13.37
C LEU A 156 9.35 -7.97 14.46
N VAL A 157 9.61 -8.26 15.74
CA VAL A 157 8.92 -7.61 16.87
C VAL A 157 9.17 -6.10 16.88
N PHE A 158 10.39 -5.66 16.56
CA PHE A 158 10.78 -4.26 16.56
C PHE A 158 10.20 -3.54 15.34
N LYS A 159 10.24 -4.15 14.16
CA LYS A 159 9.57 -3.59 12.98
C LYS A 159 8.07 -3.38 13.25
N MET A 160 7.39 -4.40 13.78
CA MET A 160 5.94 -4.33 14.05
C MET A 160 5.61 -3.35 15.18
N ALA A 161 6.49 -3.23 16.19
CA ALA A 161 6.38 -2.20 17.23
C ALA A 161 6.50 -0.79 16.64
N GLY A 162 7.45 -0.58 15.74
CA GLY A 162 7.65 0.69 15.04
C GLY A 162 6.45 1.06 14.16
N ASP A 163 5.96 0.11 13.36
CA ASP A 163 4.78 0.30 12.51
C ASP A 163 3.54 0.66 13.35
N LEU A 164 3.31 -0.06 14.45
CA LEU A 164 2.20 0.22 15.37
C LEU A 164 2.35 1.58 16.09
N ALA A 165 3.56 1.96 16.50
CA ALA A 165 3.82 3.26 17.11
C ALA A 165 3.58 4.41 16.12
N PHE A 166 3.95 4.20 14.85
CA PHE A 166 3.70 5.15 13.77
C PHE A 166 2.20 5.32 13.49
N GLU A 167 1.44 4.22 13.41
CA GLU A 167 -0.02 4.22 13.29
C GLU A 167 -0.68 5.04 14.42
N LYS A 168 -0.12 4.96 15.64
CA LYS A 168 -0.55 5.73 16.82
C LYS A 168 -0.03 7.16 16.88
N LYS A 169 0.73 7.59 15.88
CA LYS A 169 1.38 8.92 15.82
C LYS A 169 2.37 9.17 16.96
N VAL A 170 2.93 8.10 17.55
CA VAL A 170 4.02 8.17 18.54
C VAL A 170 5.35 8.02 17.80
N TYR A 171 5.69 9.04 17.02
CA TYR A 171 6.71 8.91 15.98
C TYR A 171 8.14 8.69 16.52
N ALA A 172 8.50 9.30 17.66
CA ALA A 172 9.82 9.10 18.25
C ALA A 172 10.06 7.61 18.60
N THR A 173 9.08 7.00 19.27
CA THR A 173 9.09 5.57 19.60
C THR A 173 9.08 4.70 18.33
N ALA A 174 8.40 5.13 17.26
CA ALA A 174 8.44 4.40 15.99
C ALA A 174 9.86 4.33 15.42
N VAL A 175 10.57 5.46 15.42
CA VAL A 175 11.96 5.55 14.97
C VAL A 175 12.87 4.67 15.83
N GLU A 176 12.77 4.75 17.16
CA GLU A 176 13.59 3.93 18.07
C GLU A 176 13.44 2.42 17.80
N TYR A 177 12.22 1.95 17.53
CA TYR A 177 11.98 0.54 17.22
C TYR A 177 12.46 0.16 15.83
N TRP A 178 12.30 1.03 14.83
CA TRP A 178 12.84 0.79 13.50
C TRP A 178 14.37 0.79 13.48
N GLU A 179 15.03 1.62 14.29
CA GLU A 179 16.47 1.60 14.47
C GLU A 179 16.92 0.29 15.15
N GLN A 180 16.24 -0.15 16.21
CA GLN A 180 16.49 -1.46 16.82
C GLN A 180 16.31 -2.63 15.83
N PHE A 181 15.32 -2.55 14.93
CA PHE A 181 15.19 -3.53 13.85
C PHE A 181 16.43 -3.53 12.97
N LEU A 182 16.88 -2.36 12.51
CA LEU A 182 18.03 -2.23 11.62
C LEU A 182 19.37 -2.61 12.27
N GLU A 183 19.46 -2.56 13.60
CA GLU A 183 20.62 -3.08 14.34
C GLU A 183 20.70 -4.62 14.29
N LEU A 184 19.56 -5.29 14.18
CA LEU A 184 19.47 -6.76 14.12
C LEU A 184 19.52 -7.28 12.69
N GLU A 185 18.83 -6.60 11.76
CA GLU A 185 18.76 -6.96 10.35
C GLU A 185 18.79 -5.70 9.46
N ASN A 186 19.84 -5.56 8.65
CA ASN A 186 20.02 -4.40 7.77
C ASN A 186 20.16 -4.75 6.28
N ASP A 187 20.16 -6.03 5.92
CA ASP A 187 20.36 -6.54 4.56
C ASP A 187 19.25 -7.52 4.17
N THR A 188 18.01 -7.14 4.47
CA THR A 188 16.79 -7.91 4.18
C THR A 188 15.75 -7.04 3.48
N ILE A 189 14.74 -7.68 2.86
CA ILE A 189 13.61 -6.97 2.25
C ILE A 189 12.87 -6.15 3.32
N GLU A 190 12.73 -6.72 4.52
CA GLU A 190 12.13 -6.09 5.69
C GLU A 190 12.93 -4.87 6.15
N ALA A 191 14.27 -4.93 6.13
CA ALA A 191 15.12 -3.75 6.32
C ALA A 191 14.85 -2.69 5.26
N GLY A 192 14.66 -3.08 4.00
CA GLY A 192 14.25 -2.16 2.95
C GLY A 192 12.90 -1.48 3.24
N HIS A 193 11.92 -2.20 3.78
CA HIS A 193 10.64 -1.62 4.21
C HIS A 193 10.80 -0.65 5.38
N VAL A 194 11.64 -0.99 6.37
CA VAL A 194 11.96 -0.11 7.50
C VAL A 194 12.68 1.16 7.03
N ASN A 195 13.64 1.02 6.10
CA ASN A 195 14.29 2.17 5.46
C ASN A 195 13.25 3.06 4.75
N TYR A 196 12.26 2.51 4.05
CA TYR A 196 11.17 3.31 3.50
C TYR A 196 10.41 4.09 4.59
N SER A 197 10.04 3.43 5.69
CA SER A 197 9.30 4.05 6.79
C SER A 197 10.07 5.21 7.44
N LEU A 198 11.37 5.03 7.69
CA LEU A 198 12.25 6.08 8.17
C LEU A 198 12.40 7.22 7.16
N GLY A 199 12.56 6.88 5.87
CA GLY A 199 12.65 7.86 4.79
C GLY A 199 11.38 8.72 4.71
N TYR A 200 10.22 8.09 4.76
CA TYR A 200 8.93 8.76 4.79
C TYR A 200 8.78 9.66 6.02
N TYR A 201 9.14 9.16 7.20
CA TYR A 201 9.12 9.95 8.43
C TYR A 201 9.94 11.24 8.32
N TYR A 202 11.20 11.16 7.88
CA TYR A 202 12.05 12.35 7.72
C TYR A 202 11.60 13.27 6.58
N PHE A 203 10.92 12.74 5.57
CA PHE A 203 10.34 13.51 4.47
C PHE A 203 9.10 14.30 4.92
N SER A 204 8.15 13.63 5.59
CA SER A 204 6.82 14.18 5.89
C SER A 204 6.74 14.95 7.21
N SER A 205 7.73 14.77 8.09
CA SER A 205 7.73 15.49 9.37
C SER A 205 7.90 17.00 9.17
N PRO A 206 7.30 17.83 10.05
CA PRO A 206 7.55 19.27 10.01
C PRO A 206 8.97 19.61 10.51
N PRO A 207 9.53 20.76 10.11
CA PRO A 207 10.75 21.29 10.74
C PRO A 207 10.58 21.45 12.26
N PRO A 208 11.61 21.19 13.09
CA PRO A 208 13.01 20.88 12.71
C PRO A 208 13.30 19.38 12.52
N ILE A 209 12.31 18.51 12.63
CA ILE A 209 12.49 17.05 12.48
C ILE A 209 12.72 16.67 11.03
N GLN A 210 12.14 17.45 10.10
CA GLN A 210 12.31 17.24 8.67
C GLN A 210 13.79 17.24 8.28
N ASP A 211 14.21 16.19 7.59
CA ASP A 211 15.57 16.04 7.09
C ASP A 211 15.52 15.37 5.71
N LEU A 212 15.52 16.19 4.67
CA LEU A 212 15.39 15.73 3.28
C LEU A 212 16.62 14.94 2.81
N ASP A 213 17.79 15.18 3.40
CA ASP A 213 19.01 14.45 3.06
C ASP A 213 19.01 13.06 3.69
N LYS A 214 18.57 12.92 4.95
CA LYS A 214 18.30 11.61 5.57
C LYS A 214 17.20 10.86 4.81
N ALA A 215 16.09 11.53 4.50
CA ALA A 215 14.99 10.92 3.76
C ALA A 215 15.48 10.30 2.44
N ARG A 216 16.29 11.05 1.67
CA ARG A 216 16.91 10.57 0.44
C ARG A 216 17.76 9.31 0.67
N GLN A 217 18.64 9.32 1.68
CA GLN A 217 19.51 8.17 1.97
C GLN A 217 18.70 6.91 2.29
N TYR A 218 17.66 7.06 3.10
CA TYR A 218 16.76 5.98 3.47
C TYR A 218 15.97 5.43 2.27
N PHE A 219 15.43 6.29 1.41
CA PHE A 219 14.77 5.83 0.18
C PHE A 219 15.72 5.11 -0.77
N GLN A 220 16.98 5.56 -0.89
CA GLN A 220 18.00 4.87 -1.69
C GLN A 220 18.31 3.48 -1.13
N LYS A 221 18.46 3.34 0.19
CA LYS A 221 18.63 2.03 0.85
C LYS A 221 17.43 1.12 0.65
N CYS A 222 16.20 1.65 0.73
CA CYS A 222 15.00 0.89 0.43
C CYS A 222 15.06 0.25 -0.96
N ILE A 223 15.39 1.05 -1.99
CA ILE A 223 15.48 0.57 -3.38
C ILE A 223 16.60 -0.45 -3.57
N GLN A 224 17.71 -0.32 -2.83
CA GLN A 224 18.82 -1.28 -2.88
C GLN A 224 18.45 -2.65 -2.29
N LEU A 225 17.56 -2.68 -1.29
CA LEU A 225 17.21 -3.88 -0.53
C LEU A 225 15.90 -4.54 -0.99
N THR A 226 15.16 -3.93 -1.92
CA THR A 226 13.84 -4.41 -2.34
C THR A 226 13.68 -4.42 -3.85
N ASP A 227 13.12 -5.51 -4.36
CA ASP A 227 12.86 -5.69 -5.79
C ASP A 227 11.48 -5.16 -6.19
N LEU A 228 11.42 -3.91 -6.65
CA LEU A 228 10.26 -3.25 -7.28
C LEU A 228 8.87 -3.62 -6.69
N ASP A 229 8.81 -3.80 -5.37
CA ASP A 229 7.61 -3.96 -4.56
C ASP A 229 6.93 -2.60 -4.31
N LEU A 230 5.88 -2.57 -3.49
CA LEU A 230 5.17 -1.32 -3.20
C LEU A 230 6.06 -0.29 -2.48
N HIS A 231 6.96 -0.73 -1.59
CA HIS A 231 7.82 0.18 -0.82
C HIS A 231 8.88 0.82 -1.71
N SER A 232 9.60 0.04 -2.51
CA SER A 232 10.53 0.58 -3.51
C SER A 232 9.81 1.46 -4.53
N THR A 233 8.61 1.08 -5.00
CA THR A 233 7.82 1.92 -5.91
C THR A 233 7.54 3.30 -5.30
N LYS A 234 7.09 3.34 -4.03
CA LYS A 234 6.87 4.61 -3.32
C LYS A 234 8.18 5.34 -3.01
N ALA A 235 9.28 4.63 -2.71
CA ALA A 235 10.59 5.23 -2.52
C ALA A 235 11.09 5.93 -3.79
N HIS A 236 10.89 5.32 -4.98
CA HIS A 236 11.15 5.98 -6.26
C HIS A 236 10.31 7.25 -6.38
N TYR A 237 9.01 7.20 -6.09
CA TYR A 237 8.17 8.39 -6.13
C TYR A 237 8.70 9.54 -5.26
N TYR A 238 9.03 9.28 -3.99
CA TYR A 238 9.54 10.32 -3.09
C TYR A 238 10.94 10.83 -3.47
N LEU A 239 11.82 9.97 -4.00
CA LEU A 239 13.07 10.43 -4.61
C LEU A 239 12.79 11.37 -5.79
N GLY A 240 11.80 11.04 -6.62
CA GLY A 240 11.30 11.92 -7.68
C GLY A 240 10.96 13.31 -7.15
N GLN A 241 10.17 13.38 -6.08
CA GLN A 241 9.80 14.65 -5.43
C GLN A 241 11.02 15.41 -4.90
N LEU A 242 11.97 14.73 -4.25
CA LEU A 242 13.19 15.32 -3.72
C LEU A 242 14.11 15.91 -4.81
N TYR A 243 14.07 15.35 -6.02
CA TYR A 243 14.84 15.83 -7.16
C TYR A 243 14.11 16.86 -8.02
N LEU A 244 12.83 17.17 -7.75
CA LEU A 244 11.97 17.96 -8.64
C LEU A 244 12.58 19.32 -9.02
N ASP A 245 13.15 20.04 -8.04
CA ASP A 245 13.79 21.33 -8.27
C ASP A 245 15.30 21.24 -8.48
N LYS A 246 15.95 20.20 -7.96
CA LYS A 246 17.40 20.02 -8.04
C LYS A 246 17.85 19.47 -9.39
N ASN A 247 17.13 18.47 -9.91
CA ASN A 247 17.41 17.83 -11.18
C ASN A 247 16.12 17.21 -11.76
N PRO A 248 15.34 17.98 -12.55
CA PRO A 248 14.08 17.52 -13.13
C PRO A 248 14.20 16.24 -13.98
N LYS A 249 15.35 16.00 -14.62
CA LYS A 249 15.58 14.78 -15.42
C LYS A 249 15.68 13.54 -14.53
N VAL A 250 16.37 13.66 -13.41
CA VAL A 250 16.45 12.58 -12.40
C VAL A 250 15.09 12.39 -11.73
N ALA A 251 14.37 13.48 -11.43
CA ALA A 251 13.01 13.40 -10.92
C ALA A 251 12.09 12.60 -11.85
N LYS A 252 12.14 12.92 -13.16
CA LYS A 252 11.39 12.22 -14.20
C LYS A 252 11.70 10.72 -14.20
N TYR A 253 12.98 10.34 -14.23
CA TYR A 253 13.40 8.93 -14.21
C TYR A 253 12.77 8.14 -13.05
N PHE A 254 12.86 8.68 -11.83
CA PHE A 254 12.28 8.05 -10.64
C PHE A 254 10.76 7.96 -10.71
N MET A 255 10.09 9.02 -11.15
CA MET A 255 8.64 9.04 -11.28
C MET A 255 8.13 8.11 -12.39
N GLU A 256 8.85 7.96 -13.50
CA GLU A 256 8.51 7.02 -14.58
C GLU A 256 8.57 5.56 -14.11
N ILE A 257 9.58 5.19 -13.32
CA ILE A 257 9.64 3.86 -12.69
C ILE A 257 8.40 3.64 -11.82
N SER A 258 8.06 4.62 -10.98
CA SER A 258 6.90 4.55 -10.11
C SER A 258 5.57 4.44 -10.89
N ALA A 259 5.41 5.24 -11.94
CA ALA A 259 4.26 5.20 -12.83
C ALA A 259 4.13 3.87 -13.59
N SER A 260 5.25 3.25 -13.99
CA SER A 260 5.26 1.93 -14.64
C SER A 260 4.69 0.80 -13.76
N LYS A 261 4.65 1.02 -12.44
CA LYS A 261 4.04 0.14 -11.44
C LYS A 261 2.65 0.59 -11.01
N SER A 262 2.04 1.48 -11.79
CA SER A 262 0.69 2.00 -11.58
C SER A 262 0.51 2.72 -10.25
N LEU A 263 1.57 3.32 -9.69
CA LEU A 263 1.41 4.25 -8.57
C LEU A 263 0.73 5.52 -9.09
N LEU A 264 -0.57 5.64 -8.82
CA LEU A 264 -1.48 6.62 -9.40
C LEU A 264 -1.00 8.06 -9.18
N GLU A 265 -0.42 8.35 -8.03
CA GLU A 265 0.12 9.66 -7.64
C GLU A 265 1.25 10.14 -8.58
N SER A 266 1.90 9.22 -9.28
CA SER A 266 2.98 9.52 -10.22
C SER A 266 2.47 10.19 -11.50
N PHE A 267 1.22 9.92 -11.92
CA PHE A 267 0.69 10.45 -13.18
C PHE A 267 0.53 11.97 -13.14
N ALA A 268 -0.10 12.51 -12.09
CA ALA A 268 -0.22 13.95 -11.91
C ALA A 268 1.17 14.61 -11.80
N SER A 269 2.07 14.00 -11.03
CA SER A 269 3.43 14.52 -10.83
C SER A 269 4.23 14.58 -12.13
N LEU A 270 4.16 13.54 -12.96
CA LEU A 270 4.79 13.50 -14.28
C LEU A 270 4.16 14.52 -15.24
N GLY A 271 2.83 14.63 -15.26
CA GLY A 271 2.15 15.62 -16.09
C GLY A 271 2.57 17.05 -15.74
N PHE A 272 2.59 17.40 -14.44
CA PHE A 272 3.05 18.72 -14.00
C PHE A 272 4.55 18.92 -14.24
N LEU A 273 5.37 17.89 -14.14
CA LEU A 273 6.80 17.95 -14.43
C LEU A 273 7.05 18.25 -15.92
N GLU A 274 6.39 17.53 -16.82
CA GLU A 274 6.45 17.77 -18.27
C GLU A 274 5.95 19.16 -18.64
N MET A 275 4.82 19.57 -18.06
CA MET A 275 4.23 20.88 -18.31
C MET A 275 5.11 22.03 -17.82
N ASN A 276 5.58 21.97 -16.56
CA ASN A 276 6.18 23.12 -15.89
C ASN A 276 7.71 23.19 -16.00
N LYS A 277 8.41 22.05 -16.13
CA LYS A 277 9.88 22.03 -16.21
C LYS A 277 10.39 21.76 -17.62
N PHE A 278 9.66 20.99 -18.43
CA PHE A 278 10.08 20.62 -19.78
C PHE A 278 9.29 21.32 -20.89
N ASN A 279 8.16 21.96 -20.57
CA ASN A 279 7.23 22.59 -21.53
C ASN A 279 6.73 21.60 -22.60
N ASN A 280 6.63 20.32 -22.29
CA ASN A 280 6.10 19.28 -23.17
C ASN A 280 4.60 19.07 -22.90
N TYR A 281 3.76 19.96 -23.43
CA TYR A 281 2.32 19.93 -23.18
C TYR A 281 1.63 18.67 -23.71
N ASP A 282 2.03 18.17 -24.89
CA ASP A 282 1.47 16.95 -25.46
C ASP A 282 1.70 15.74 -24.55
N LEU A 283 2.94 15.56 -24.07
CA LEU A 283 3.28 14.46 -23.17
C LEU A 283 2.66 14.64 -21.78
N ALA A 284 2.57 15.88 -21.28
CA ALA A 284 1.86 16.18 -20.04
C ALA A 284 0.39 15.76 -20.12
N ILE A 285 -0.29 16.05 -21.24
CA ILE A 285 -1.67 15.64 -21.48
C ILE A 285 -1.81 14.13 -21.43
N GLU A 286 -0.90 13.36 -22.04
CA GLU A 286 -0.94 11.89 -21.98
C GLU A 286 -0.83 11.36 -20.55
N TRP A 287 0.08 11.90 -19.74
CA TRP A 287 0.17 11.55 -18.32
C TRP A 287 -1.11 11.91 -17.55
N PHE A 288 -1.67 13.08 -17.79
CA PHE A 288 -2.91 13.47 -17.14
C PHE A 288 -4.12 12.64 -17.61
N LYS A 289 -4.17 12.20 -18.87
CA LYS A 289 -5.22 11.29 -19.35
C LYS A 289 -5.17 9.97 -18.60
N LEU A 290 -3.98 9.38 -18.45
CA LEU A 290 -3.79 8.15 -17.67
C LEU A 290 -4.31 8.28 -16.23
N GLY A 291 -4.04 9.41 -15.56
CA GLY A 291 -4.55 9.66 -14.21
C GLY A 291 -6.07 9.82 -14.13
N VAL A 292 -6.68 10.52 -15.09
CA VAL A 292 -8.15 10.67 -15.17
C VAL A 292 -8.83 9.33 -15.47
N GLU A 293 -8.29 8.53 -16.38
CA GLU A 293 -8.84 7.22 -16.76
C GLU A 293 -8.69 6.20 -15.63
N SER A 294 -7.55 6.21 -14.93
CA SER A 294 -7.26 5.22 -13.88
C SER A 294 -8.01 5.49 -12.58
N ASN A 295 -8.12 6.75 -12.13
CA ASN A 295 -8.70 7.08 -10.81
C ASN A 295 -9.56 8.34 -10.79
N LYS A 296 -9.95 8.88 -11.95
CA LYS A 296 -10.71 10.15 -12.04
C LYS A 296 -10.01 11.28 -11.28
N ASP A 297 -8.68 11.31 -11.32
CA ASP A 297 -7.87 12.24 -10.57
C ASP A 297 -8.16 13.70 -10.98
N LEU A 298 -8.62 14.48 -10.02
CA LEU A 298 -8.99 15.88 -10.20
C LEU A 298 -7.76 16.75 -10.56
N LEU A 299 -6.60 16.46 -9.98
CA LEU A 299 -5.37 17.20 -10.29
C LEU A 299 -4.97 16.99 -11.75
N CYS A 300 -5.11 15.76 -12.24
CA CYS A 300 -4.89 15.46 -13.65
C CYS A 300 -5.89 16.19 -14.55
N LEU A 301 -7.16 16.28 -14.16
CA LEU A 301 -8.16 17.03 -14.93
C LEU A 301 -7.84 18.54 -14.99
N ILE A 302 -7.39 19.12 -13.88
CA ILE A 302 -6.89 20.51 -13.83
C ILE A 302 -5.66 20.68 -14.72
N GLY A 303 -4.72 19.73 -14.68
CA GLY A 303 -3.53 19.72 -15.53
C GLY A 303 -3.84 19.68 -17.03
N GLN A 304 -4.84 18.90 -17.44
CA GLN A 304 -5.31 18.89 -18.84
C GLN A 304 -5.85 20.27 -19.26
N PHE A 305 -6.66 20.89 -18.40
CA PHE A 305 -7.16 22.24 -18.66
C PHE A 305 -6.01 23.25 -18.84
N ASP A 306 -5.00 23.18 -17.97
CA ASP A 306 -3.82 24.05 -18.04
C ASP A 306 -3.02 23.85 -19.33
N CYS A 307 -2.80 22.60 -19.74
CA CYS A 307 -2.11 22.30 -20.99
C CYS A 307 -2.88 22.85 -22.21
N TYR A 308 -4.19 22.60 -22.28
CA TYR A 308 -5.00 23.09 -23.41
C TYR A 308 -5.04 24.62 -23.49
N LEU A 309 -5.10 25.32 -22.35
CA LEU A 309 -4.98 26.78 -22.34
C LEU A 309 -3.62 27.25 -22.87
N LYS A 310 -2.52 26.64 -22.44
CA LYS A 310 -1.17 26.99 -22.91
C LYS A 310 -0.99 26.73 -24.40
N MET A 311 -1.60 25.66 -24.91
CA MET A 311 -1.60 25.31 -26.33
C MET A 311 -2.63 26.11 -27.16
N LYS A 312 -3.47 26.94 -26.52
CA LYS A 312 -4.58 27.68 -27.16
C LYS A 312 -5.63 26.77 -27.81
N GLU A 313 -5.79 25.56 -27.28
CA GLU A 313 -6.82 24.60 -27.69
C GLU A 313 -8.13 24.88 -26.94
N TRP A 314 -8.78 26.00 -27.29
CA TRP A 314 -9.90 26.56 -26.54
C TRP A 314 -11.09 25.61 -26.41
N SER A 315 -11.42 24.86 -27.46
CA SER A 315 -12.53 23.91 -27.47
C SER A 315 -12.31 22.75 -26.50
N LEU A 316 -11.08 22.21 -26.44
CA LEU A 316 -10.72 21.14 -25.50
C LEU A 316 -10.66 21.67 -24.07
N ALA A 317 -10.07 22.84 -23.85
CA ALA A 317 -10.08 23.50 -22.55
C ALA A 317 -11.52 23.74 -22.04
N MET A 318 -12.44 24.16 -22.90
CA MET A 318 -13.85 24.35 -22.55
C MET A 318 -14.55 23.03 -22.19
N LYS A 319 -14.25 21.95 -22.92
CA LYS A 319 -14.75 20.61 -22.59
C LYS A 319 -14.30 20.17 -21.20
N VAL A 320 -13.02 20.34 -20.87
CA VAL A 320 -12.49 20.02 -19.54
C VAL A 320 -13.12 20.90 -18.46
N LEU A 321 -13.28 22.21 -18.72
CA LEU A 321 -13.94 23.14 -17.80
C LEU A 321 -15.40 22.75 -17.52
N SER A 322 -16.13 22.25 -18.52
CA SER A 322 -17.49 21.71 -18.34
C SER A 322 -17.49 20.54 -17.36
N ASN A 323 -16.58 19.58 -17.53
CA ASN A 323 -16.43 18.44 -16.62
C ASN A 323 -16.13 18.90 -15.18
N LEU A 324 -15.24 19.89 -15.01
CA LEU A 324 -14.91 20.47 -13.71
C LEU A 324 -16.13 21.17 -13.07
N LYS A 325 -16.95 21.86 -13.85
CA LYS A 325 -18.21 22.49 -13.38
C LYS A 325 -19.20 21.44 -12.91
N GLU A 326 -19.38 20.35 -13.67
CA GLU A 326 -20.25 19.24 -13.28
C GLU A 326 -19.79 18.56 -11.98
N LEU A 327 -18.49 18.33 -11.83
CA LEU A 327 -17.92 17.79 -10.59
C LEU A 327 -18.16 18.71 -9.40
N ARG A 328 -17.94 20.02 -9.57
CA ARG A 328 -18.23 21.02 -8.53
C ARG A 328 -19.70 21.04 -8.15
N GLN A 329 -20.61 20.92 -9.12
CA GLN A 329 -22.04 20.85 -8.85
C GLN A 329 -22.38 19.62 -8.00
N LYS A 330 -21.85 18.44 -8.36
CA LYS A 330 -22.05 17.20 -7.58
C LYS A 330 -21.55 17.34 -6.14
N VAL A 331 -20.37 17.94 -5.93
CA VAL A 331 -19.81 18.20 -4.59
C VAL A 331 -20.71 19.17 -3.80
N ASN A 332 -21.16 20.25 -4.43
CA ASN A 332 -22.08 21.22 -3.81
C ASN A 332 -23.42 20.59 -3.44
N ASP A 333 -23.95 19.70 -4.27
CA ASP A 333 -25.22 19.01 -4.00
C ASP A 333 -25.11 18.05 -2.82
N VAL A 334 -23.96 17.38 -2.65
CA VAL A 334 -23.67 16.57 -1.46
C VAL A 334 -23.65 17.44 -0.21
N LYS A 335 -22.97 18.60 -0.26
CA LYS A 335 -22.89 19.56 0.86
C LYS A 335 -24.26 20.16 1.22
N ARG A 336 -25.00 20.64 0.21
CA ARG A 336 -26.33 21.28 0.39
C ARG A 336 -27.35 20.30 0.96
N ASN A 337 -27.40 19.08 0.43
CA ASN A 337 -28.36 18.07 0.85
C ASN A 337 -27.92 17.27 2.08
N LYS A 338 -26.79 17.62 2.71
CA LYS A 338 -26.18 16.90 3.84
C LYS A 338 -26.12 15.38 3.61
N LYS A 339 -25.84 14.95 2.38
CA LYS A 339 -25.77 13.53 2.05
C LYS A 339 -24.60 12.91 2.82
N PRO A 340 -24.80 11.75 3.46
CA PRO A 340 -23.71 11.09 4.19
C PRO A 340 -22.61 10.70 3.21
N VAL A 341 -21.39 11.18 3.48
CA VAL A 341 -20.18 10.74 2.78
C VAL A 341 -19.60 9.56 3.58
N PRO A 342 -19.35 8.39 2.94
CA PRO A 342 -18.70 7.27 3.60
C PRO A 342 -17.38 7.69 4.24
N ASP A 343 -17.06 7.16 5.43
CA ASP A 343 -15.84 7.52 6.16
C ASP A 343 -14.57 7.35 5.30
N SER A 344 -14.54 6.30 4.48
CA SER A 344 -13.45 6.01 3.55
C SER A 344 -13.25 7.06 2.45
N MET A 345 -14.25 7.91 2.19
CA MET A 345 -14.21 8.93 1.13
C MET A 345 -14.17 10.36 1.68
N LYS A 346 -14.28 10.55 3.01
CA LYS A 346 -14.36 11.89 3.60
C LYS A 346 -13.14 12.74 3.28
N GLU A 347 -11.95 12.19 3.45
CA GLU A 347 -10.70 12.92 3.19
C GLU A 347 -10.56 13.32 1.72
N SER A 348 -10.74 12.37 0.80
CA SER A 348 -10.73 12.64 -0.65
C SER A 348 -11.80 13.66 -1.05
N PHE A 349 -12.98 13.59 -0.45
CA PHE A 349 -14.04 14.57 -0.67
C PHE A 349 -13.63 15.98 -0.23
N HIS A 350 -13.04 16.11 0.98
CA HIS A 350 -12.56 17.39 1.49
C HIS A 350 -11.43 17.99 0.63
N VAL A 351 -10.48 17.16 0.22
CA VAL A 351 -9.39 17.57 -0.68
C VAL A 351 -9.95 18.04 -2.02
N ASN A 352 -10.85 17.27 -2.63
CA ASN A 352 -11.44 17.63 -3.92
C ASN A 352 -12.30 18.90 -3.85
N ASP A 353 -13.09 19.08 -2.77
CA ASP A 353 -13.87 20.30 -2.52
C ASP A 353 -12.96 21.52 -2.37
N SER A 354 -11.86 21.39 -1.63
CA SER A 354 -10.86 22.44 -1.48
C SER A 354 -10.19 22.78 -2.82
N LEU A 355 -9.72 21.78 -3.57
CA LEU A 355 -9.09 21.97 -4.88
C LEU A 355 -10.03 22.64 -5.89
N LEU A 356 -11.27 22.18 -6.00
CA LEU A 356 -12.28 22.80 -6.87
C LEU A 356 -12.55 24.25 -6.44
N THR A 357 -12.67 24.51 -5.15
CA THR A 357 -12.90 25.86 -4.64
C THR A 357 -11.75 26.78 -5.02
N SER A 358 -10.50 26.37 -4.77
CA SER A 358 -9.31 27.13 -5.14
C SER A 358 -9.21 27.34 -6.65
N PHE A 359 -9.46 26.30 -7.45
CA PHE A 359 -9.45 26.37 -8.91
C PHE A 359 -10.42 27.44 -9.44
N PHE A 360 -11.68 27.41 -8.99
CA PHE A 360 -12.69 28.33 -9.51
C PHE A 360 -12.60 29.75 -8.94
N GLN A 361 -12.01 29.94 -7.76
CA GLN A 361 -11.81 31.27 -7.18
C GLN A 361 -10.60 31.97 -7.78
N GLY A 362 -9.52 31.24 -8.04
CA GLY A 362 -8.24 31.80 -8.47
C GLY A 362 -8.08 32.06 -9.96
N ARG A 363 -9.04 31.66 -10.81
CA ARG A 363 -8.85 31.58 -12.28
C ARG A 363 -9.89 32.31 -13.13
N LYS A 364 -10.33 33.48 -12.66
CA LYS A 364 -11.38 34.25 -13.35
C LYS A 364 -10.93 34.73 -14.73
N GLU A 365 -9.69 35.22 -14.84
CA GLU A 365 -9.13 35.76 -16.07
C GLU A 365 -9.04 34.68 -17.17
N GLU A 366 -8.62 33.47 -16.83
CA GLU A 366 -8.56 32.36 -17.77
C GLU A 366 -9.95 31.94 -18.26
N PHE A 367 -10.96 32.02 -17.41
CA PHE A 367 -12.35 31.74 -17.82
C PHE A 367 -12.90 32.82 -18.75
N GLU A 368 -12.58 34.10 -18.50
CA GLU A 368 -12.95 35.20 -19.39
C GLU A 368 -12.25 35.08 -20.75
N LEU A 369 -10.95 34.78 -20.75
CA LEU A 369 -10.18 34.52 -21.96
C LEU A 369 -10.80 33.39 -22.79
N LEU A 370 -11.17 32.29 -22.15
CA LEU A 370 -11.78 31.15 -22.81
C LEU A 370 -13.13 31.51 -23.45
N GLN A 371 -13.95 32.35 -22.78
CA GLN A 371 -15.24 32.82 -23.32
C GLN A 371 -15.09 33.76 -24.53
N GLN A 372 -13.94 34.41 -24.69
CA GLN A 372 -13.68 35.28 -25.84
C GLN A 372 -13.28 34.48 -27.11
N HIS A 373 -12.87 33.23 -26.95
CA HIS A 373 -12.29 32.40 -28.02
C HIS A 373 -13.11 31.16 -28.38
N VAL A 374 -14.24 30.93 -27.71
CA VAL A 374 -15.20 29.85 -27.95
C VAL A 374 -16.58 30.47 -28.17
#